data_AF-A0A3M1CSX6-F1
#
_entry.id   AF-A0A3M1CSX6-F1
#
_cell.length_a   1.000
_cell.length_b   1.000
_cell.length_c   1.000
_cell.angle_alpha   90.00
_cell.angle_beta   90.00
_cell.angle_gamma   90.00
#
_symmetry.space_group_name_H-M   'P 1'
#
loop_
_entity.id
_entity.type
_entity.pdbx_description
1 polymer ?
#
loop_
_entity_poly.entity_id
_entity_poly.type
_entity_poly.pdbx_seq_one_letter_code
_entity_poly.pdbx_strand_id
1 'polypeptide(L)'
;MPELMLHKSLYDAAVVHQVARLYEGVATIAVDEDPHAVTVRFDDVDPDVADVLVDHFGNHVLVETVKQANAAEQVLMGDSR
;
A
#
# COMPACT_ATOMS: atom_id res chain seq x y z
N MET A 1 7.24 -11.20 -13.03
CA MET A 1 7.22 -10.14 -12.01
C MET A 1 5.85 -9.50 -12.06
N PRO A 2 4.93 -9.82 -11.13
CA PRO A 2 3.65 -9.15 -11.07
C PRO A 2 3.82 -7.69 -10.64
N GLU A 3 2.86 -6.87 -11.04
CA GLU A 3 2.85 -5.42 -10.81
C GLU A 3 1.46 -4.98 -10.35
N LEU A 4 1.43 -4.03 -9.41
CA LEU A 4 0.22 -3.44 -8.88
C LEU A 4 0.31 -1.91 -8.97
N MET A 5 -0.67 -1.30 -9.64
CA MET A 5 -0.77 0.15 -9.75
C MET A 5 -1.86 0.67 -8.80
N LEU A 6 -1.49 1.61 -7.93
CA LEU A 6 -2.34 2.16 -6.87
C LEU A 6 -2.51 3.67 -7.08
N HIS A 7 -3.72 4.10 -7.45
CA HIS A 7 -3.97 5.52 -7.73
C HIS A 7 -4.05 6.35 -6.43
N LYS A 8 -3.35 7.49 -6.38
CA LYS A 8 -3.22 8.38 -5.21
C LYS A 8 -4.53 9.07 -4.78
N SER A 9 -5.60 8.95 -5.58
CA SER A 9 -6.94 9.38 -5.15
C SER A 9 -7.59 8.43 -4.13
N LEU A 10 -7.08 7.21 -4.00
CA LEU A 10 -7.61 6.18 -3.10
C LEU A 10 -6.55 5.64 -2.14
N TYR A 11 -5.29 5.67 -2.53
CA TYR A 11 -4.17 5.10 -1.78
C TYR A 11 -3.22 6.20 -1.31
N ASP A 12 -2.73 6.07 -0.08
CA ASP A 12 -1.69 6.95 0.46
C ASP A 12 -0.31 6.35 0.18
N ALA A 13 0.57 7.11 -0.48
CA ALA A 13 1.90 6.63 -0.86
C ALA A 13 2.78 6.28 0.36
N ALA A 14 2.65 7.02 1.46
CA ALA A 14 3.38 6.71 2.69
C ALA A 14 2.93 5.36 3.27
N VAL A 15 1.63 5.05 3.16
CA VAL A 15 1.07 3.75 3.55
C VAL A 15 1.59 2.64 2.64
N VAL A 16 1.67 2.86 1.32
CA VAL A 16 2.27 1.87 0.40
C VAL A 16 3.70 1.53 0.83
N HIS A 17 4.52 2.54 1.13
CA HIS A 17 5.89 2.33 1.61
C HIS A 17 5.95 1.62 2.97
N GLN A 18 5.05 1.95 3.89
CA GLN A 18 4.99 1.30 5.20
C GLN A 18 4.63 -0.19 5.06
N VAL A 19 3.61 -0.50 4.27
CA VAL A 19 3.15 -1.87 4.04
C VAL A 19 4.19 -2.67 3.27
N ALA A 20 4.86 -2.09 2.27
CA ALA A 20 5.97 -2.74 1.55
C ALA A 20 7.04 -3.31 2.49
N ARG A 21 7.41 -2.58 3.54
CA ARG A 21 8.38 -3.05 4.54
C ARG A 21 7.90 -4.26 5.33
N LEU A 22 6.59 -4.40 5.54
CA LEU A 22 6.03 -5.55 6.28
C LEU A 22 6.09 -6.85 5.49
N TYR A 23 6.28 -6.76 4.17
CA TYR A 23 6.36 -7.91 3.26
C TYR A 23 7.81 -8.25 2.89
N GLU A 24 8.79 -7.53 3.45
CA GLU A 24 10.21 -7.88 3.34
C GLU A 24 10.42 -9.33 3.81
N GLY A 25 11.04 -10.15 2.96
CA GLY A 25 11.27 -11.57 3.22
C GLY A 25 10.21 -12.52 2.66
N VAL A 26 9.04 -12.01 2.25
CA VAL A 26 8.06 -12.75 1.42
C VAL A 26 8.29 -12.47 -0.06
N ALA A 27 8.70 -11.24 -0.38
CA ALA A 27 9.05 -10.79 -1.71
C ALA A 27 10.11 -9.69 -1.63
N THR A 28 10.85 -9.50 -2.73
CA THR A 28 11.56 -8.25 -2.98
C THR A 28 10.58 -7.25 -3.57
N ILE A 29 10.32 -6.14 -2.88
CA ILE A 29 9.32 -5.14 -3.30
C ILE A 29 10.02 -3.85 -3.72
N ALA A 30 9.79 -3.42 -4.95
CA ALA A 30 10.16 -2.10 -5.43
C ALA A 30 8.91 -1.21 -5.54
N VAL A 31 9.00 0.00 -4.98
CA VAL A 31 7.92 1.00 -5.02
C VAL A 31 8.40 2.18 -5.83
N ASP A 32 7.67 2.49 -6.90
CA ASP A 32 7.92 3.63 -7.77
C ASP A 32 6.76 4.61 -7.64
N GLU A 33 7.07 5.89 -7.41
CA GLU A 33 6.07 6.92 -7.19
C GLU A 33 6.03 7.90 -8.35
N ASP A 34 4.84 8.11 -8.90
CA ASP A 34 4.59 9.18 -9.85
C ASP A 34 3.57 10.18 -9.27
N PRO A 35 3.24 11.29 -9.97
CA PRO A 35 2.31 12.29 -9.45
C PRO A 35 0.88 11.80 -9.16
N HIS A 36 0.45 10.69 -9.77
CA HIS A 36 -0.95 10.25 -9.75
C HIS A 36 -1.13 8.84 -9.16
N ALA A 37 -0.08 8.05 -9.09
CA ALA A 37 -0.11 6.66 -8.71
C ALA A 37 1.21 6.23 -8.05
N VAL A 38 1.13 5.07 -7.42
CA VAL A 38 2.27 4.32 -6.92
C VAL A 38 2.25 2.96 -7.59
N THR A 39 3.35 2.60 -8.23
CA THR A 39 3.54 1.30 -8.87
C THR A 39 4.39 0.42 -7.99
N VAL A 40 3.88 -0.76 -7.65
CA VAL A 40 4.56 -1.74 -6.80
C VAL A 40 4.92 -2.95 -7.65
N ARG A 41 6.20 -3.29 -7.67
CA ARG A 41 6.75 -4.44 -8.40
C ARG A 41 7.24 -5.47 -7.39
N PHE A 42 6.86 -6.73 -7.62
CA PHE A 42 7.21 -7.84 -6.74
C PHE A 42 8.14 -8.83 -7.45
N ASP A 43 9.34 -8.95 -6.93
CA ASP A 43 10.39 -9.88 -7.35
C ASP A 43 10.62 -10.97 -6.29
N ASP A 44 11.28 -12.05 -6.69
CA ASP A 44 11.60 -13.19 -5.81
C ASP A 44 10.37 -13.74 -5.06
N VAL A 45 9.29 -13.93 -5.82
CA VAL A 45 8.01 -14.47 -5.30
C VAL A 45 7.80 -15.87 -5.86
N ASP A 46 7.34 -16.78 -5.00
CA ASP A 46 6.86 -18.09 -5.43
C ASP A 46 5.68 -17.91 -6.43
N PRO A 47 5.81 -18.40 -7.67
CA PRO A 47 4.78 -18.26 -8.69
C PRO A 47 3.40 -18.78 -8.30
N ASP A 48 3.32 -19.78 -7.42
CA ASP A 48 2.06 -20.41 -7.02
C ASP A 48 1.21 -19.51 -6.11
N VAL A 49 1.83 -18.49 -5.50
CA VAL A 49 1.16 -17.54 -4.58
C VAL A 49 1.27 -16.09 -5.03
N ALA A 50 1.91 -15.83 -6.18
CA ALA A 50 2.22 -14.48 -6.62
C ALA A 50 0.98 -13.57 -6.76
N ASP A 51 -0.09 -14.08 -7.36
CA ASP A 51 -1.35 -13.32 -7.53
C ASP A 51 -2.04 -13.09 -6.17
N VAL A 52 -2.04 -14.10 -5.30
CA VAL A 52 -2.62 -14.00 -3.95
C VAL A 52 -1.86 -12.98 -3.10
N LEU A 53 -0.53 -12.94 -3.23
CA LEU A 53 0.33 -11.97 -2.56
C LEU A 53 -0.02 -10.54 -2.98
N VAL A 54 -0.16 -10.32 -4.29
CA VAL A 54 -0.48 -9.01 -4.87
C VAL A 54 -1.85 -8.52 -4.40
N ASP A 55 -2.87 -9.40 -4.46
CA ASP A 55 -4.21 -9.09 -3.97
C ASP A 55 -4.21 -8.79 -2.47
N HIS A 56 -3.52 -9.61 -1.68
CA HIS A 56 -3.43 -9.41 -0.24
C HIS A 56 -2.71 -8.10 0.11
N PHE A 57 -1.63 -7.79 -0.60
CA PHE A 57 -0.89 -6.54 -0.45
C PHE A 57 -1.79 -5.34 -0.75
N GLY A 58 -2.47 -5.33 -1.90
CA GLY A 58 -3.37 -4.22 -2.29
C GLY A 58 -4.47 -3.98 -1.26
N ASN A 59 -5.10 -5.06 -0.77
CA ASN A 59 -6.11 -4.97 0.28
C ASN A 59 -5.56 -4.42 1.60
N HIS A 60 -4.35 -4.82 2.00
CA HIS A 60 -3.71 -4.32 3.21
C HIS A 60 -3.41 -2.82 3.10
N VAL A 61 -2.85 -2.36 1.98
CA VAL A 61 -2.62 -0.92 1.74
C VAL A 61 -3.94 -0.14 1.79
N LEU A 62 -5.02 -0.65 1.18
CA LEU A 62 -6.32 0.03 1.19
C LEU A 62 -6.84 0.19 2.63
N VAL A 63 -6.79 -0.87 3.41
CA VAL A 63 -7.24 -0.87 4.81
C VAL A 63 -6.45 0.15 5.64
N GLU A 64 -5.13 0.16 5.53
CA GLU A 64 -4.30 1.10 6.27
C GLU A 64 -4.46 2.54 5.78
N THR A 65 -4.69 2.75 4.48
CA THR A 65 -5.00 4.09 3.94
C THR A 65 -6.29 4.64 4.55
N VAL A 66 -7.35 3.82 4.61
CA VAL A 66 -8.62 4.22 5.21
C VAL A 66 -8.48 4.48 6.71
N LYS A 67 -7.73 3.65 7.44
CA LYS A 67 -7.45 3.89 8.86
C LYS A 67 -6.72 5.22 9.09
N GLN A 68 -5.71 5.51 8.27
CA GLN A 68 -4.94 6.75 8.35
C GLN A 68 -5.81 7.98 8.05
N ALA A 69 -6.65 7.92 7.01
CA ALA A 69 -7.58 9.00 6.67
C ALA A 69 -8.58 9.26 7.81
N ASN A 70 -9.17 8.21 8.37
CA ASN A 70 -10.12 8.32 9.48
C ASN A 70 -9.47 8.87 10.76
N ALA A 71 -8.21 8.49 11.04
CA ALA A 71 -7.48 9.02 12.18
C ALA A 71 -7.18 10.52 12.00
N ALA A 72 -6.81 10.94 10.80
CA ALA A 72 -6.58 12.36 10.49
C ALA A 72 -7.85 13.20 10.64
N GLU A 73 -9.01 12.68 10.20
CA GLU A 73 -10.30 13.34 10.36
C GLU A 73 -10.68 13.51 11.85
N GLN A 74 -10.46 12.47 12.67
CA GLN A 74 -10.74 12.55 14.11
C GLN A 74 -9.88 13.58 14.83
N VAL A 75 -8.60 13.75 14.44
CA VAL A 75 -7.74 14.80 14.98
C VAL A 75 -8.29 16.19 14.65
N LEU A 76 -8.69 16.41 13.40
CA LEU A 76 -9.26 17.69 12.95
C LEU A 76 -10.58 18.04 13.67
N MET A 77 -11.42 17.04 13.96
CA MET A 77 -12.68 17.24 14.68
C MET A 77 -12.51 17.32 16.21
N GLY A 78 -11.44 16.72 16.76
CA GLY A 78 -11.15 16.65 18.19
C GLY A 78 -10.61 17.94 18.80
N ASP A 79 -9.94 18.78 18.00
CA ASP A 79 -9.37 20.08 18.41
C ASP A 79 -10.40 21.22 18.53
N SER A 80 -11.70 20.94 18.41
CA SER A 80 -12.79 21.92 18.49
C SER A 80 -13.45 22.04 19.88
N ARG A 81 -12.75 21.70 20.98
CA ARG A 81 -13.30 21.74 22.35
C ARG A 81 -12.49 22.58 23.32
#